data_AF-W4JYH0-F1
#
_entry.id   AF-W4JYH0-F1
#
_cell.length_a   1.000
_cell.length_b   1.000
_cell.length_c   1.000
_cell.angle_alpha   90.00
_cell.angle_beta   90.00
_cell.angle_gamma   90.00
#
_symmetry.space_group_name_H-M   'P 1'
#
loop_
_entity.id
_entity.type
_entity.pdbx_description
1 polymer ?
#
loop_
_entity_poly.entity_id
_entity_poly.type
_entity_poly.pdbx_seq_one_letter_code
_entity_poly.pdbx_strand_id
1 'polypeptide(L)'
;MGSRLPDLSLIAAPMVNQSDLPFRILTRAHGATLAYTQMLLPDRLLADQPYRESHQRGLGAPHDRPVVVQLAGNDPDTLVRAARTLLGYCDAVDLNLGCPQDAAREGHYGAYLLPQHDWPLAQNIVSALAHALPVPVSTKLRLCHPAPHTLALAHRLEAAGAAWLTLHARYPSARRRRHAAADLDQVRALKFGPERAGAGDGGGGGVRIPVVSNGNVRTWADVVANKAQTGADGIMVGEALLANPW
;
A
#
# COMPACT_ATOMS: atom_id res chain seq x y z
N MET A 1 14.46 19.75 4.72
CA MET A 1 13.25 19.63 5.57
C MET A 1 12.63 18.28 5.26
N GLY A 2 12.84 17.27 6.11
CA GLY A 2 12.19 15.96 5.91
C GLY A 2 10.69 16.12 6.14
N SER A 3 9.86 15.73 5.17
CA SER A 3 8.40 15.76 5.35
C SER A 3 8.04 14.80 6.49
N ARG A 4 7.24 15.27 7.45
CA ARG A 4 6.75 14.44 8.56
C ARG A 4 5.80 13.39 7.98
N LEU A 5 5.98 12.12 8.36
CA LEU A 5 5.07 11.05 7.97
C LEU A 5 3.65 11.34 8.51
N PRO A 6 2.59 10.96 7.76
CA PRO A 6 1.22 11.06 8.23
C PRO A 6 0.96 10.11 9.40
N ASP A 7 -0.13 10.32 10.14
CA ASP A 7 -0.58 9.39 11.18
C ASP A 7 -1.12 8.09 10.54
N LEU A 8 -0.36 7.01 10.71
CA LEU A 8 -0.64 5.70 10.13
C LEU A 8 -1.57 4.83 10.99
N SER A 9 -2.14 5.35 12.10
CA SER A 9 -2.84 4.51 13.08
C SER A 9 -4.05 3.75 12.52
N LEU A 10 -4.94 4.43 11.79
CA LEU A 10 -6.21 3.88 11.28
C LEU A 10 -6.40 4.27 9.82
N ILE A 11 -6.29 3.29 8.91
CA ILE A 11 -6.15 3.56 7.49
C ILE A 11 -7.32 2.98 6.69
N ALA A 12 -8.00 3.81 5.90
CA ALA A 12 -8.97 3.35 4.91
C ALA A 12 -8.23 2.86 3.64
N ALA A 13 -8.44 1.60 3.28
CA ALA A 13 -7.72 0.94 2.19
C ALA A 13 -8.07 1.48 0.80
N PRO A 14 -7.16 1.37 -0.18
CA PRO A 14 -7.47 1.62 -1.58
C PRO A 14 -8.39 0.52 -2.12
N MET A 15 -9.53 0.92 -2.67
CA MET A 15 -10.53 0.03 -3.27
C MET A 15 -11.05 0.63 -4.57
N VAL A 16 -10.84 -0.09 -5.68
CA VAL A 16 -11.28 0.34 -7.02
C VAL A 16 -12.80 0.51 -7.06
N ASN A 17 -13.26 1.64 -7.59
CA ASN A 17 -14.67 2.06 -7.67
C ASN A 17 -15.35 2.23 -6.30
N GLN A 18 -14.59 2.41 -5.22
CA GLN A 18 -15.13 2.58 -3.87
C GLN A 18 -14.45 3.72 -3.11
N SER A 19 -13.12 3.82 -3.15
CA SER A 19 -12.37 4.83 -2.38
C SER A 19 -12.35 6.22 -3.05
N ASP A 20 -13.52 6.71 -3.46
CA ASP A 20 -13.73 8.06 -3.96
C ASP A 20 -13.82 9.09 -2.81
N LEU A 21 -13.98 10.38 -3.15
CA LEU A 21 -13.97 11.45 -2.15
C LEU A 21 -15.09 11.31 -1.10
N PRO A 22 -16.37 11.10 -1.47
CA PRO A 22 -17.44 10.89 -0.49
C PRO A 22 -17.14 9.76 0.49
N PHE A 23 -16.64 8.62 0.02
CA PHE A 23 -16.31 7.50 0.89
C PHE A 23 -15.14 7.82 1.84
N ARG A 24 -14.10 8.49 1.36
CA ARG A 24 -12.97 8.90 2.22
C ARG A 24 -13.40 9.91 3.28
N ILE A 25 -14.27 10.87 2.94
CA ILE A 25 -14.84 11.80 3.93
C ILE A 25 -15.62 11.05 5.00
N LEU A 26 -16.45 10.08 4.59
CA LEU A 26 -17.24 9.27 5.53
C LEU A 26 -16.35 8.49 6.50
N THR A 27 -15.31 7.83 6.00
CA THR A 27 -14.38 7.07 6.87
C THR A 27 -13.60 7.99 7.82
N ARG A 28 -13.25 9.21 7.41
CA ARG A 28 -12.64 10.22 8.28
C ARG A 28 -13.57 10.71 9.38
N ALA A 29 -14.85 10.94 9.05
CA ALA A 29 -15.85 11.32 10.05
C ALA A 29 -15.99 10.27 11.16
N HIS A 30 -15.60 9.02 10.88
CA HIS A 30 -15.58 7.91 11.82
C HIS A 30 -14.16 7.50 12.28
N GLY A 31 -13.17 8.38 12.14
CA GLY A 31 -11.87 8.24 12.81
C GLY A 31 -10.73 7.69 11.96
N ALA A 32 -10.89 7.50 10.65
CA ALA A 32 -9.74 7.20 9.78
C ALA A 32 -8.72 8.36 9.82
N THR A 33 -7.47 8.05 10.18
CA THR A 33 -6.36 9.02 10.26
C THR A 33 -5.69 9.24 8.90
N LEU A 34 -5.78 8.25 8.01
CA LEU A 34 -5.26 8.27 6.65
C LEU A 34 -6.22 7.55 5.70
N ALA A 35 -6.38 8.07 4.49
CA ALA A 35 -7.18 7.42 3.47
C ALA A 35 -6.42 7.32 2.15
N TYR A 36 -6.67 6.24 1.42
CA TYR A 36 -6.09 6.02 0.10
C TYR A 36 -7.15 6.27 -0.97
N THR A 37 -6.74 6.78 -2.13
CA THR A 37 -7.58 6.76 -3.33
C THR A 37 -7.82 5.34 -3.80
N GLN A 38 -8.74 5.19 -4.74
CA GLN A 38 -8.69 4.02 -5.62
C GLN A 38 -7.37 3.95 -6.40
N MET A 39 -7.04 2.75 -6.90
CA MET A 39 -5.87 2.51 -7.73
C MET A 39 -6.02 3.26 -9.07
N LEU A 40 -5.04 4.11 -9.39
CA LEU A 40 -5.00 4.89 -10.63
C LEU A 40 -3.98 4.31 -11.61
N LEU A 41 -4.30 4.42 -12.90
CA LEU A 41 -3.43 3.95 -13.99
C LEU A 41 -2.61 5.13 -14.55
N PRO A 42 -1.28 5.12 -14.42
CA PRO A 42 -0.38 6.17 -14.89
C PRO A 42 -0.58 6.58 -16.35
N ASP A 43 -0.69 5.61 -17.26
CA ASP A 43 -0.91 5.89 -18.69
C ASP A 43 -2.20 6.68 -18.94
N ARG A 44 -3.28 6.33 -18.21
CA ARG A 44 -4.55 7.06 -18.31
C ARG A 44 -4.46 8.46 -17.71
N LEU A 45 -3.74 8.65 -16.60
CA LEU A 45 -3.50 10.00 -16.05
C LEU A 45 -2.78 10.91 -17.04
N LEU A 46 -1.91 10.35 -17.88
CA LEU A 46 -1.13 11.09 -18.87
C LEU A 46 -1.89 11.31 -20.18
N ALA A 47 -2.59 10.30 -20.69
CA ALA A 47 -3.20 10.31 -22.02
C ALA A 47 -4.70 10.64 -22.04
N ASP A 48 -5.44 10.44 -20.94
CA ASP A 48 -6.89 10.60 -20.86
C ASP A 48 -7.23 11.75 -19.90
N GLN A 49 -7.48 12.94 -20.46
CA GLN A 49 -7.76 14.15 -19.71
C GLN A 49 -9.04 14.04 -18.85
N PRO A 50 -10.20 13.55 -19.35
CA PRO A 50 -11.36 13.28 -18.52
C PRO A 50 -11.07 12.35 -17.33
N TYR A 51 -10.27 11.29 -17.55
CA TYR A 51 -9.84 10.40 -16.47
C TYR A 51 -9.03 11.16 -15.43
N ARG A 52 -8.02 11.94 -15.83
CA ARG A 52 -7.20 12.73 -14.89
C ARG A 52 -8.05 13.73 -14.10
N GLU A 53 -8.88 14.53 -14.78
CA GLU A 53 -9.70 15.57 -14.15
C GLU A 53 -10.71 14.99 -13.17
N SER A 54 -11.35 13.86 -13.50
CA SER A 54 -12.30 13.21 -12.59
C SER A 54 -11.65 12.80 -11.26
N HIS A 55 -10.42 12.29 -11.30
CA HIS A 55 -9.69 11.89 -10.10
C HIS A 55 -9.08 13.08 -9.36
N GLN A 56 -8.61 14.11 -10.06
CA GLN A 56 -8.11 15.34 -9.44
C GLN A 56 -9.21 16.13 -8.72
N ARG A 57 -10.44 16.18 -9.28
CA ARG A 57 -11.59 16.81 -8.61
C ARG A 57 -11.92 16.17 -7.26
N GLY A 58 -11.67 14.86 -7.15
CA GLY A 58 -11.83 14.14 -5.90
C GLY A 58 -10.68 14.33 -4.91
N LEU A 59 -9.68 15.17 -5.20
CA LEU A 59 -8.50 15.38 -4.37
C LEU A 59 -8.35 16.86 -3.96
N GLY A 60 -7.43 17.15 -3.04
CA GLY A 60 -7.15 18.52 -2.60
C GLY A 60 -8.18 19.13 -1.63
N ALA A 61 -9.27 18.43 -1.31
CA ALA A 61 -10.22 18.86 -0.30
C ALA A 61 -9.54 18.94 1.09
N PRO A 62 -9.58 20.09 1.81
CA PRO A 62 -8.87 20.24 3.09
C PRO A 62 -9.26 19.22 4.16
N HIS A 63 -10.53 18.79 4.16
CA HIS A 63 -11.09 17.81 5.07
C HIS A 63 -10.82 16.34 4.67
N ASP A 64 -10.16 16.11 3.53
CA ASP A 64 -9.73 14.79 3.09
C ASP A 64 -8.20 14.62 3.15
N ARG A 65 -7.52 15.35 4.03
CA ARG A 65 -6.06 15.21 4.23
C ARG A 65 -5.75 14.58 5.59
N PRO A 66 -4.69 13.74 5.70
CA PRO A 66 -3.76 13.36 4.64
C PRO A 66 -4.33 12.28 3.69
N VAL A 67 -4.17 12.41 2.36
CA VAL A 67 -4.58 11.41 1.36
C VAL A 67 -3.39 10.83 0.59
N VAL A 68 -3.41 9.51 0.40
CA VAL A 68 -2.41 8.78 -0.39
C VAL A 68 -3.00 8.43 -1.76
N VAL A 69 -2.32 8.84 -2.83
CA VAL A 69 -2.69 8.40 -4.18
C VAL A 69 -1.99 7.09 -4.51
N GLN A 70 -2.76 6.04 -4.79
CA GLN A 70 -2.20 4.76 -5.20
C GLN A 70 -2.09 4.66 -6.73
N LEU A 71 -0.89 4.36 -7.22
CA LEU A 71 -0.59 4.10 -8.63
C LEU A 71 -0.28 2.62 -8.86
N ALA A 72 -0.55 2.15 -10.07
CA ALA A 72 -0.15 0.81 -10.52
C ALA A 72 0.41 0.85 -11.93
N GLY A 73 1.59 0.29 -12.13
CA GLY A 73 2.26 0.24 -13.43
C GLY A 73 3.60 -0.48 -13.33
N ASN A 74 4.32 -0.52 -14.44
CA ASN A 74 5.57 -1.26 -14.61
C ASN A 74 6.66 -0.45 -15.32
N ASP A 75 6.46 0.84 -15.55
CA ASP A 75 7.43 1.74 -16.17
C ASP A 75 7.76 2.91 -15.22
N PRO A 76 8.98 2.97 -14.66
CA PRO A 76 9.36 3.99 -13.68
C PRO A 76 9.12 5.43 -14.16
N ASP A 77 9.44 5.73 -15.41
CA ASP A 77 9.33 7.07 -15.97
C ASP A 77 7.86 7.51 -16.11
N THR A 78 7.00 6.63 -16.59
CA THR A 78 5.56 6.85 -16.69
C THR A 78 4.94 7.05 -15.31
N LEU A 79 5.32 6.22 -14.32
CA LEU A 79 4.88 6.37 -12.92
C LEU A 79 5.29 7.72 -12.34
N VAL A 80 6.55 8.15 -12.52
CA VAL A 80 7.03 9.45 -12.04
C VAL A 80 6.30 10.60 -12.73
N ARG A 81 6.14 10.55 -14.07
CA ARG A 81 5.42 11.58 -14.81
C ARG A 81 3.97 11.70 -14.35
N ALA A 82 3.28 10.57 -14.17
CA ALA A 82 1.90 10.55 -13.69
C ALA A 82 1.80 11.08 -12.25
N ALA A 83 2.67 10.64 -11.35
CA ALA A 83 2.71 11.10 -9.96
C ALA A 83 2.92 12.62 -9.86
N ARG A 84 3.75 13.20 -10.74
CA ARG A 84 3.96 14.67 -10.80
C ARG A 84 2.69 15.44 -11.12
N THR A 85 1.76 14.89 -11.90
CA THR A 85 0.47 15.54 -12.18
C THR A 85 -0.47 15.61 -10.97
N LEU A 86 -0.14 14.87 -9.90
CA LEU A 86 -0.94 14.76 -8.67
C LEU A 86 -0.30 15.50 -7.49
N LEU A 87 0.88 16.10 -7.68
CA LEU A 87 1.53 16.92 -6.66
C LEU A 87 0.65 18.14 -6.32
N GLY A 88 0.59 18.48 -5.04
CA GLY A 88 -0.33 19.49 -4.50
C GLY A 88 -1.72 18.92 -4.12
N TYR A 89 -2.16 17.85 -4.78
CA TYR A 89 -3.47 17.23 -4.53
C TYR A 89 -3.43 16.12 -3.48
N CYS A 90 -2.25 15.55 -3.21
CA CYS A 90 -2.05 14.45 -2.26
C CYS A 90 -0.93 14.73 -1.24
N ASP A 91 -0.83 13.87 -0.23
CA ASP A 91 0.16 13.94 0.85
C ASP A 91 1.24 12.87 0.72
N ALA A 92 0.97 11.82 -0.07
CA ALA A 92 1.90 10.75 -0.40
C ALA A 92 1.46 9.99 -1.66
N VAL A 93 2.39 9.23 -2.24
CA VAL A 93 2.13 8.30 -3.33
C VAL A 93 2.37 6.87 -2.85
N ASP A 94 1.56 5.92 -3.31
CA ASP A 94 1.73 4.49 -3.03
C ASP A 94 1.85 3.69 -4.32
N LEU A 95 2.77 2.72 -4.34
CA LEU A 95 2.84 1.73 -5.40
C LEU A 95 2.02 0.49 -5.02
N ASN A 96 1.04 0.16 -5.86
CA ASN A 96 0.30 -1.09 -5.75
C ASN A 96 1.16 -2.28 -6.20
N LEU A 97 1.46 -3.17 -5.28
CA LEU A 97 2.14 -4.46 -5.50
C LEU A 97 1.25 -5.65 -5.06
N GLY A 98 -0.08 -5.46 -5.07
CA GLY A 98 -1.01 -6.40 -4.44
C GLY A 98 -2.27 -6.74 -5.22
N CYS A 99 -2.61 -6.00 -6.29
CA CYS A 99 -3.80 -6.26 -7.11
C CYS A 99 -3.63 -7.56 -7.90
N PRO A 100 -4.51 -8.57 -7.72
CA PRO A 100 -4.39 -9.85 -8.41
C PRO A 100 -5.39 -10.00 -9.57
N GLN A 101 -6.01 -8.90 -10.03
CA GLN A 101 -7.06 -8.96 -11.05
C GLN A 101 -6.47 -9.23 -12.45
N ASP A 102 -7.28 -9.77 -13.38
CA ASP A 102 -6.83 -10.11 -14.73
C ASP A 102 -6.26 -8.89 -15.49
N ALA A 103 -6.85 -7.71 -15.33
CA ALA A 103 -6.31 -6.47 -15.91
C ALA A 103 -4.90 -6.13 -15.40
N ALA A 104 -4.57 -6.51 -14.16
CA ALA A 104 -3.21 -6.35 -13.61
C ALA A 104 -2.23 -7.38 -14.18
N ARG A 105 -2.72 -8.57 -14.53
CA ARG A 105 -1.92 -9.58 -15.24
C ARG A 105 -1.56 -9.09 -16.62
N GLU A 106 -2.56 -8.62 -17.36
CA GLU A 106 -2.41 -8.17 -18.74
C GLU A 106 -1.50 -6.94 -18.85
N GLY A 107 -1.60 -6.01 -17.88
CA GLY A 107 -0.72 -4.85 -17.80
C GLY A 107 0.59 -5.06 -17.04
N HIS A 108 0.86 -6.28 -16.55
CA HIS A 108 2.05 -6.63 -15.75
C HIS A 108 2.33 -5.68 -14.57
N TYR A 109 1.34 -5.42 -13.73
CA TYR A 109 1.47 -4.58 -12.53
C TYR A 109 0.83 -5.23 -11.29
N GLY A 110 0.89 -4.57 -10.13
CA GLY A 110 0.25 -5.10 -8.93
C GLY A 110 0.92 -6.37 -8.41
N ALA A 111 0.14 -7.42 -8.16
CA ALA A 111 0.68 -8.69 -7.65
C ALA A 111 1.63 -9.41 -8.63
N TYR A 112 1.61 -9.01 -9.91
CA TYR A 112 2.47 -9.57 -10.96
C TYR A 112 3.90 -9.01 -10.91
N LEU A 113 4.20 -8.09 -9.99
CA LEU A 113 5.55 -7.65 -9.66
C LEU A 113 6.13 -8.30 -8.38
N LEU A 114 5.39 -9.23 -7.76
CA LEU A 114 5.85 -9.99 -6.59
C LEU A 114 6.83 -11.14 -6.88
N PRO A 115 6.85 -11.77 -8.07
CA PRO A 115 7.86 -12.77 -8.41
C PRO A 115 9.28 -12.20 -8.32
N GLN A 116 10.26 -13.02 -7.90
CA GLN A 116 11.64 -12.55 -7.67
C GLN A 116 12.31 -11.93 -8.89
N HIS A 117 11.97 -12.38 -10.09
CA HIS A 117 12.52 -11.82 -11.33
C HIS A 117 12.06 -10.37 -11.58
N ASP A 118 10.93 -9.95 -11.00
CA ASP A 118 10.39 -8.58 -11.10
C ASP A 118 10.86 -7.66 -9.95
N TRP A 119 11.57 -8.19 -8.95
CA TRP A 119 12.04 -7.38 -7.83
C TRP A 119 12.93 -6.21 -8.24
N PRO A 120 13.88 -6.36 -9.19
CA PRO A 120 14.64 -5.21 -9.69
C PRO A 120 13.73 -4.12 -10.26
N LEU A 121 12.65 -4.49 -10.96
CA LEU A 121 11.70 -3.53 -11.49
C LEU A 121 10.92 -2.82 -10.38
N ALA A 122 10.37 -3.55 -9.42
CA ALA A 122 9.68 -2.96 -8.28
C ALA A 122 10.57 -2.00 -7.50
N GLN A 123 11.83 -2.36 -7.27
CA GLN A 123 12.84 -1.49 -6.63
C GLN A 123 13.11 -0.23 -7.46
N ASN A 124 13.27 -0.38 -8.79
CA ASN A 124 13.52 0.75 -9.68
C ASN A 124 12.35 1.74 -9.69
N ILE A 125 11.10 1.25 -9.70
CA ILE A 125 9.91 2.11 -9.63
C ILE A 125 9.86 2.88 -8.31
N VAL A 126 10.05 2.20 -7.18
CA VAL A 126 10.04 2.83 -5.85
C VAL A 126 11.16 3.85 -5.73
N SER A 127 12.36 3.51 -6.17
CA SER A 127 13.52 4.42 -6.18
C SER A 127 13.25 5.65 -7.04
N ALA A 128 12.76 5.48 -8.27
CA ALA A 128 12.45 6.60 -9.15
C ALA A 128 11.40 7.54 -8.53
N LEU A 129 10.33 6.99 -7.95
CA LEU A 129 9.31 7.78 -7.25
C LEU A 129 9.89 8.51 -6.02
N ALA A 130 10.62 7.80 -5.16
CA ALA A 130 11.15 8.35 -3.91
C ALA A 130 12.17 9.47 -4.15
N HIS A 131 12.97 9.37 -5.22
CA HIS A 131 13.91 10.42 -5.61
C HIS A 131 13.23 11.62 -6.30
N ALA A 132 12.18 11.37 -7.10
CA ALA A 132 11.58 12.40 -7.93
C ALA A 132 10.48 13.23 -7.25
N LEU A 133 9.89 12.72 -6.16
CA LEU A 133 8.74 13.33 -5.51
C LEU A 133 9.12 13.99 -4.17
N PRO A 134 8.58 15.18 -3.86
CA PRO A 134 8.81 15.84 -2.56
C PRO A 134 7.95 15.25 -1.43
N VAL A 135 7.03 14.33 -1.73
CA VAL A 135 6.14 13.65 -0.78
C VAL A 135 6.60 12.22 -0.55
N PRO A 136 6.30 11.61 0.61
CA PRO A 136 6.64 10.22 0.88
C PRO A 136 6.08 9.24 -0.16
N VAL A 137 6.83 8.18 -0.44
CA VAL A 137 6.42 7.07 -1.30
C VAL A 137 6.25 5.82 -0.46
N SER A 138 5.11 5.15 -0.55
CA SER A 138 4.83 3.91 0.17
C SER A 138 4.54 2.76 -0.79
N THR A 139 4.45 1.54 -0.25
CA THR A 139 4.00 0.41 -1.06
C THR A 139 2.97 -0.43 -0.32
N LYS A 140 2.01 -0.97 -1.08
CA LYS A 140 1.03 -1.94 -0.59
C LYS A 140 1.18 -3.25 -1.33
N LEU A 141 1.58 -4.30 -0.63
CA LEU A 141 1.89 -5.61 -1.19
C LEU A 141 1.03 -6.73 -0.60
N ARG A 142 1.13 -7.91 -1.23
CA ARG A 142 0.64 -9.20 -0.73
C ARG A 142 1.81 -10.12 -0.40
N LEU A 143 1.53 -11.29 0.16
CA LEU A 143 2.55 -12.30 0.42
C LEU A 143 3.22 -12.74 -0.89
N CYS A 144 4.55 -12.75 -0.88
CA CYS A 144 5.35 -13.45 -1.89
C CYS A 144 5.31 -14.96 -1.63
N HIS A 145 5.57 -15.75 -2.68
CA HIS A 145 5.71 -17.19 -2.56
C HIS A 145 7.16 -17.63 -2.80
N PRO A 146 7.75 -18.46 -1.91
CA PRO A 146 7.31 -18.77 -0.55
C PRO A 146 7.27 -17.55 0.39
N ALA A 147 6.53 -17.65 1.50
CA ALA A 147 6.28 -16.54 2.43
C ALA A 147 7.54 -15.74 2.88
N PRO A 148 8.70 -16.38 3.17
CA PRO A 148 9.91 -15.66 3.59
C PRO A 148 10.41 -14.63 2.56
N HIS A 149 10.08 -14.81 1.29
CA HIS A 149 10.40 -13.84 0.24
C HIS A 149 9.73 -12.47 0.46
N THR A 150 8.65 -12.41 1.25
CA THR A 150 7.95 -11.15 1.55
C THR A 150 8.86 -10.20 2.35
N LEU A 151 9.59 -10.70 3.35
CA LEU A 151 10.54 -9.90 4.13
C LEU A 151 11.74 -9.48 3.28
N ALA A 152 12.26 -10.37 2.44
CA ALA A 152 13.35 -10.06 1.52
C ALA A 152 12.97 -8.94 0.51
N LEU A 153 11.75 -8.98 -0.03
CA LEU A 153 11.22 -7.89 -0.86
C LEU A 153 11.01 -6.62 -0.03
N ALA A 154 10.50 -6.71 1.21
CA ALA A 154 10.30 -5.57 2.08
C ALA A 154 11.60 -4.78 2.34
N HIS A 155 12.72 -5.45 2.63
CA HIS A 155 14.02 -4.79 2.76
C HIS A 155 14.49 -4.12 1.47
N ARG A 156 14.22 -4.72 0.32
CA ARG A 156 14.54 -4.15 -0.99
C ARG A 156 13.74 -2.88 -1.27
N LEU A 157 12.46 -2.86 -0.92
CA LEU A 157 11.57 -1.70 -1.06
C LEU A 157 11.95 -0.58 -0.07
N GLU A 158 12.29 -0.93 1.18
CA GLU A 158 12.85 0.01 2.16
C GLU A 158 14.15 0.65 1.65
N ALA A 159 15.09 -0.16 1.16
CA ALA A 159 16.35 0.34 0.61
C ALA A 159 16.16 1.22 -0.64
N ALA A 160 15.08 0.99 -1.39
CA ALA A 160 14.69 1.81 -2.53
C ALA A 160 14.02 3.14 -2.12
N GLY A 161 13.79 3.39 -0.84
CA GLY A 161 13.23 4.65 -0.34
C GLY A 161 11.74 4.62 -0.02
N ALA A 162 11.13 3.43 0.12
CA ALA A 162 9.78 3.34 0.67
C ALA A 162 9.75 3.92 2.09
N ALA A 163 8.77 4.79 2.35
CA ALA A 163 8.57 5.48 3.61
C ALA A 163 7.77 4.66 4.63
N TRP A 164 6.91 3.75 4.16
CA TRP A 164 6.26 2.69 4.93
C TRP A 164 5.80 1.57 3.99
N LEU A 165 5.48 0.42 4.57
CA LEU A 165 4.96 -0.76 3.85
C LEU A 165 3.61 -1.17 4.41
N THR A 166 2.67 -1.51 3.54
CA THR A 166 1.40 -2.13 3.93
C THR A 166 1.33 -3.56 3.42
N LEU A 167 1.26 -4.54 4.32
CA LEU A 167 1.11 -5.95 3.95
C LEU A 167 -0.34 -6.40 4.08
N HIS A 168 -0.97 -6.69 2.94
CA HIS A 168 -2.15 -7.57 2.94
C HIS A 168 -1.66 -9.00 3.05
N ALA A 169 -1.69 -9.57 4.25
CA ALA A 169 -1.04 -10.86 4.55
C ALA A 169 -1.81 -12.08 4.02
N ARG A 170 -2.18 -12.05 2.73
CA ARG A 170 -2.74 -13.16 1.96
C ARG A 170 -1.98 -13.26 0.66
N TYR A 171 -1.86 -14.48 0.15
CA TYR A 171 -1.36 -14.68 -1.20
C TYR A 171 -2.28 -14.01 -2.25
N PRO A 172 -1.73 -13.54 -3.38
CA PRO A 172 -2.52 -13.07 -4.52
C PRO A 172 -3.54 -14.13 -4.99
N SER A 173 -4.78 -13.72 -5.21
CA SER A 173 -5.80 -14.57 -5.83
C SER A 173 -6.87 -13.73 -6.51
N ALA A 174 -7.05 -13.93 -7.83
CA ALA A 174 -8.10 -13.28 -8.61
C ALA A 174 -9.51 -13.76 -8.20
N ARG A 175 -9.64 -15.06 -7.94
CA ARG A 175 -10.94 -15.76 -7.77
C ARG A 175 -11.39 -15.88 -6.31
N ARG A 176 -10.45 -15.85 -5.36
CA ARG A 176 -10.70 -16.26 -3.97
C ARG A 176 -10.26 -15.19 -2.97
N ARG A 177 -10.93 -14.03 -2.97
CA ARG A 177 -10.54 -12.84 -2.18
C ARG A 177 -10.46 -13.07 -0.66
N ARG A 178 -11.19 -14.05 -0.11
CA ARG A 178 -11.28 -14.36 1.34
C ARG A 178 -11.20 -15.86 1.71
N HIS A 179 -10.64 -16.72 0.85
CA HIS A 179 -10.65 -18.16 1.13
C HIS A 179 -9.79 -18.60 2.32
N ALA A 180 -8.82 -17.77 2.73
CA ALA A 180 -7.98 -18.02 3.89
C ALA A 180 -7.92 -16.78 4.78
N ALA A 181 -7.74 -17.00 6.09
CA ALA A 181 -7.36 -15.95 7.01
C ALA A 181 -6.06 -15.30 6.53
N ALA A 182 -5.90 -14.01 6.82
CA ALA A 182 -4.62 -13.35 6.64
C ALA A 182 -3.61 -13.93 7.64
N ASP A 183 -2.42 -14.27 7.17
CA ASP A 183 -1.31 -14.79 7.96
C ASP A 183 -0.58 -13.62 8.64
N LEU A 184 -1.15 -13.17 9.76
CA LEU A 184 -0.65 -11.98 10.48
C LEU A 184 0.76 -12.18 11.06
N ASP A 185 1.24 -13.41 11.18
CA ASP A 185 2.62 -13.69 11.61
C ASP A 185 3.64 -13.18 10.58
N GLN A 186 3.26 -13.08 9.31
CA GLN A 186 4.10 -12.44 8.28
C GLN A 186 4.20 -10.93 8.47
N VAL A 187 3.15 -10.26 8.99
CA VAL A 187 3.23 -8.84 9.36
C VAL A 187 4.17 -8.65 10.54
N ARG A 188 4.08 -9.53 11.54
CA ARG A 188 4.99 -9.57 12.69
C ARG A 188 6.44 -9.79 12.24
N ALA A 189 6.66 -10.72 11.30
CA ALA A 189 7.97 -10.98 10.72
C ALA A 189 8.52 -9.78 9.95
N LEU A 190 7.68 -9.02 9.25
CA LEU A 190 8.08 -7.75 8.65
C LEU A 190 8.53 -6.72 9.69
N LYS A 191 7.82 -6.64 10.82
CA LYS A 191 8.09 -5.65 11.88
C LYS A 191 9.31 -5.99 12.74
N PHE A 192 9.50 -7.25 13.10
CA PHE A 192 10.50 -7.68 14.08
C PHE A 192 11.56 -8.63 13.52
N GLY A 193 11.35 -9.19 12.33
CA GLY A 193 12.14 -10.29 11.79
C GLY A 193 11.57 -11.66 12.16
N PRO A 194 12.11 -12.76 11.60
CA PRO A 194 11.64 -14.11 11.89
C PRO A 194 12.01 -14.56 13.31
N GLU A 195 11.06 -15.17 14.04
CA GLU A 195 11.26 -15.60 15.44
C GLU A 195 12.32 -16.70 15.62
N ARG A 196 12.69 -17.42 14.55
CA ARG A 196 13.60 -18.58 14.56
C ARG A 196 14.98 -18.32 13.97
N ALA A 197 15.45 -17.07 13.90
CA ALA A 197 16.80 -16.79 13.44
C ALA A 197 17.83 -17.30 14.48
N GLY A 198 18.28 -18.54 14.32
CA GLY A 198 19.53 -19.00 14.93
C GLY A 198 20.66 -18.14 14.40
N ALA A 199 21.48 -17.60 15.31
CA ALA A 199 22.65 -16.78 14.97
C ALA A 199 23.60 -17.58 14.05
N GLY A 200 23.57 -17.34 12.75
CA GLY A 200 24.44 -18.09 11.83
C GLY A 200 24.50 -17.64 10.38
N ASP A 201 23.49 -16.92 9.86
CA ASP A 201 23.43 -16.56 8.43
C ASP A 201 23.16 -15.06 8.18
N GLY A 202 23.73 -14.17 8.99
CA GLY A 202 24.01 -12.79 8.53
C GLY A 202 22.86 -11.97 7.91
N GLY A 203 21.65 -11.94 8.48
CA GLY A 203 20.73 -10.81 8.24
C GLY A 203 19.26 -11.15 8.41
N GLY A 204 18.44 -10.39 9.12
CA GLY A 204 18.57 -9.12 9.83
C GLY A 204 17.23 -8.93 10.55
N GLY A 205 17.10 -7.93 11.42
CA GLY A 205 15.80 -7.63 12.05
C GLY A 205 14.70 -7.30 11.03
N GLY A 206 13.50 -6.98 11.51
CA GLY A 206 12.45 -6.44 10.65
C GLY A 206 12.86 -5.14 9.93
N VAL A 207 12.03 -4.67 9.01
CA VAL A 207 12.26 -3.36 8.38
C VAL A 207 12.19 -2.25 9.44
N ARG A 208 12.94 -1.16 9.22
CA ARG A 208 13.02 -0.02 10.16
C ARG A 208 11.94 1.02 9.89
N ILE A 209 11.42 1.05 8.66
CA ILE A 209 10.26 1.87 8.29
C ILE A 209 8.96 1.32 8.89
N PRO A 210 7.92 2.15 9.06
CA PRO A 210 6.64 1.69 9.57
C PRO A 210 6.02 0.55 8.73
N VAL A 211 5.39 -0.39 9.42
CA VAL A 211 4.66 -1.52 8.83
C VAL A 211 3.18 -1.40 9.19
N VAL A 212 2.33 -1.43 8.18
CA VAL A 212 0.88 -1.41 8.28
C VAL A 212 0.32 -2.80 8.01
N SER A 213 -0.50 -3.30 8.93
CA SER A 213 -1.21 -4.57 8.78
C SER A 213 -2.50 -4.39 7.99
N ASN A 214 -2.79 -5.28 7.04
CA ASN A 214 -4.06 -5.33 6.33
C ASN A 214 -4.60 -6.77 6.27
N GLY A 215 -5.85 -6.95 6.71
CA GLY A 215 -6.53 -8.26 6.73
C GLY A 215 -7.06 -8.63 8.12
N ASN A 216 -8.01 -9.56 8.15
CA ASN A 216 -8.66 -10.06 9.37
C ASN A 216 -9.27 -8.98 10.29
N VAL A 217 -9.76 -7.87 9.75
CA VAL A 217 -10.48 -6.84 10.52
C VAL A 217 -11.92 -6.74 10.00
N ARG A 218 -12.89 -6.97 10.88
CA ARG A 218 -14.34 -6.82 10.64
C ARG A 218 -15.02 -5.95 11.69
N THR A 219 -14.45 -5.87 12.88
CA THR A 219 -14.95 -5.11 14.02
C THR A 219 -13.81 -4.30 14.65
N TRP A 220 -14.15 -3.37 15.54
CA TRP A 220 -13.14 -2.61 16.30
C TRP A 220 -12.24 -3.51 17.17
N ALA A 221 -12.81 -4.56 17.77
CA ALA A 221 -12.05 -5.53 18.56
C ALA A 221 -10.94 -6.21 17.73
N ASP A 222 -11.18 -6.45 16.44
CA ASP A 222 -10.17 -7.02 15.55
C ASP A 222 -9.00 -6.06 15.30
N VAL A 223 -9.23 -4.73 15.30
CA VAL A 223 -8.16 -3.73 15.19
C VAL A 223 -7.19 -3.86 16.37
N VAL A 224 -7.74 -3.95 17.59
CA VAL A 224 -6.96 -4.10 18.82
C VAL A 224 -6.20 -5.42 18.82
N ALA A 225 -6.88 -6.53 18.50
CA ALA A 225 -6.27 -7.86 18.44
C ALA A 225 -5.17 -7.96 17.37
N ASN A 226 -5.40 -7.41 16.18
CA ASN A 226 -4.43 -7.40 15.09
C ASN A 226 -3.17 -6.60 15.48
N LYS A 227 -3.34 -5.39 16.04
CA LYS A 227 -2.21 -4.58 16.50
C LYS A 227 -1.41 -5.28 17.60
N ALA A 228 -2.08 -5.93 18.55
CA ALA A 228 -1.43 -6.69 19.62
C ALA A 228 -0.63 -7.89 19.08
N GLN A 229 -1.18 -8.64 18.12
CA GLN A 229 -0.50 -9.80 17.52
C GLN A 229 0.71 -9.37 16.68
N THR A 230 0.52 -8.38 15.81
CA THR A 230 1.50 -8.03 14.77
C THR A 230 2.56 -7.05 15.25
N GLY A 231 2.23 -6.19 16.22
CA GLY A 231 3.04 -5.02 16.56
C GLY A 231 3.12 -3.97 15.45
N ALA A 232 2.21 -4.04 14.46
CA ALA A 232 2.17 -3.08 13.36
C ALA A 232 1.96 -1.64 13.85
N ASP A 233 2.55 -0.69 13.14
CA ASP A 233 2.43 0.73 13.42
C ASP A 233 1.04 1.28 13.06
N GLY A 234 0.38 0.61 12.11
CA GLY A 234 -0.93 0.98 11.61
C GLY A 234 -1.80 -0.21 11.22
N ILE A 235 -3.12 -0.03 11.27
CA ILE A 235 -4.09 -1.01 10.78
C ILE A 235 -4.85 -0.41 9.60
N MET A 236 -4.81 -1.11 8.47
CA MET A 236 -5.56 -0.77 7.27
C MET A 236 -6.78 -1.68 7.12
N VAL A 237 -7.95 -1.07 6.91
CA VAL A 237 -9.23 -1.76 6.75
C VAL A 237 -9.82 -1.46 5.36
N GLY A 238 -10.29 -2.50 4.67
CA GLY A 238 -10.88 -2.39 3.33
C GLY A 238 -12.38 -2.70 3.35
N GLU A 239 -12.76 -3.82 2.75
CA GLU A 239 -14.18 -4.18 2.48
C GLU A 239 -15.14 -4.09 3.68
N ALA A 240 -14.66 -4.24 4.92
CA ALA A 240 -15.51 -4.09 6.11
C ALA A 240 -16.11 -2.67 6.23
N LEU A 241 -15.35 -1.64 5.82
CA LEU A 241 -15.80 -0.25 5.82
C LEU A 241 -16.94 0.02 4.83
N LEU A 242 -17.09 -0.81 3.79
CA LEU A 242 -18.21 -0.69 2.84
C LEU A 242 -19.54 -1.12 3.45
N ALA A 243 -19.50 -2.04 4.42
CA ALA A 243 -20.68 -2.50 5.13
C ALA A 243 -20.97 -1.61 6.34
N ASN A 244 -19.93 -1.22 7.06
CA ASN A 244 -20.03 -0.35 8.22
C ASN A 244 -18.77 0.53 8.37
N PRO A 245 -18.84 1.85 8.06
CA PRO A 245 -17.72 2.76 8.19
C PRO A 245 -17.46 3.26 9.62
N TRP A 246 -18.30 2.92 10.62
CA TRP A 246 -18.17 3.34 12.03
C TRP A 246 -17.90 2.21 13.03
#